data_AF-X6DHY3-F1
#
_entry.id   AF-X6DHY3-F1
#
_cell.length_a   1.000
_cell.length_b   1.000
_cell.length_c   1.000
_cell.angle_alpha   90.00
_cell.angle_beta   90.00
_cell.angle_gamma   90.00
#
_symmetry.space_group_name_H-M   'P 1'
#
loop_
_entity.id
_entity.type
_entity.pdbx_description
1 polymer ?
#
loop_
_entity_poly.entity_id
_entity_poly.type
_entity_poly.pdbx_seq_one_letter_code
_entity_poly.pdbx_strand_id
1 'polypeptide(L)' 'MNEAGADAMGGVIMRNAEKGVTWVQSFVSADKKQSFCVYDAPSPEAIRATAQKNMLPVDKITEVRVLDPYFYR' A
#
# COMPACT_ATOMS: atom_id res chain seq x y z
N MET A 1 9.28 15.54 -7.16
CA MET A 1 8.30 15.62 -6.06
C MET A 1 7.84 17.07 -5.97
N ASN A 2 6.55 17.36 -6.04
CA ASN A 2 6.02 18.71 -5.85
C ASN A 2 5.09 18.73 -4.62
N GLU A 3 4.82 19.91 -4.09
CA GLU A 3 4.06 20.11 -2.84
C GLU A 3 2.65 19.48 -2.92
N ALA A 4 1.94 19.74 -4.02
CA ALA A 4 0.63 19.14 -4.27
C ALA A 4 0.64 17.60 -4.24
N GLY A 5 1.69 16.98 -4.78
CA GLY A 5 1.88 15.53 -4.72
C GLY A 5 2.15 15.04 -3.30
N ALA A 6 2.95 15.78 -2.52
CA ALA A 6 3.23 15.44 -1.12
C ALA A 6 1.95 15.50 -0.27
N ASP A 7 1.15 16.55 -0.41
CA ASP A 7 -0.12 16.71 0.31
C ASP A 7 -1.12 15.61 -0.02
N ALA A 8 -1.26 15.28 -1.30
CA ALA A 8 -2.13 14.19 -1.75
C ALA A 8 -1.71 12.85 -1.13
N MET A 9 -0.41 12.55 -1.09
CA MET A 9 0.09 11.32 -0.46
C MET A 9 -0.08 11.34 1.06
N GLY A 10 0.10 12.51 1.71
CA GLY A 10 -0.17 12.70 3.13
C GLY A 10 -1.61 12.32 3.51
N GLY A 11 -2.59 12.75 2.71
CA GLY A 11 -3.99 12.37 2.91
C GLY A 11 -4.22 10.86 2.84
N VAL A 12 -3.58 10.16 1.89
CA VAL A 12 -3.67 8.69 1.77
C VAL A 12 -3.10 8.01 3.01
N ILE A 13 -1.92 8.44 3.47
CA ILE A 13 -1.25 7.89 4.65
C ILE A 13 -2.13 8.06 5.91
N MET A 14 -2.71 9.25 6.10
CA MET A 14 -3.58 9.51 7.26
C MET A 14 -4.81 8.60 7.27
N ARG A 15 -5.49 8.43 6.14
CA ARG A 15 -6.66 7.53 6.05
C ARG A 15 -6.29 6.05 6.25
N ASN A 16 -5.08 5.66 5.83
CA ASN A 16 -4.58 4.31 6.08
C ASN A 16 -4.35 4.07 7.58
N ALA A 17 -3.75 5.05 8.27
CA ALA A 17 -3.44 4.98 9.69
C ALA A 17 -4.69 4.81 10.57
N GLU A 18 -5.85 5.36 10.17
CA GLU A 18 -7.14 5.17 10.86
C GLU A 18 -7.56 3.69 11.02
N LYS A 19 -6.99 2.79 10.21
CA LYS A 19 -7.26 1.34 10.25
C LYS A 19 -6.01 0.52 10.57
N GLY A 20 -4.94 1.16 11.04
CA GLY A 20 -3.66 0.50 11.31
C GLY A 20 -2.98 -0.02 10.05
N VAL A 21 -3.27 0.57 8.88
CA VAL A 21 -2.63 0.22 7.61
C VAL A 21 -1.45 1.16 7.37
N THR A 22 -0.30 0.62 7.03
CA THR A 22 0.90 1.37 6.66
C THR A 22 1.26 1.08 5.21
N TRP A 23 1.39 2.12 4.40
CA TRP A 23 1.89 1.99 3.04
C TRP A 23 3.41 1.86 3.06
N VAL A 24 3.94 0.70 2.66
CA VAL A 24 5.37 0.42 2.69
C VAL A 24 6.03 0.89 1.40
N GLN A 25 5.53 0.40 0.26
CA GLN A 25 6.12 0.68 -1.05
C GLN A 25 5.10 0.40 -2.16
N SER A 26 5.24 1.10 -3.29
CA SER A 26 4.51 0.77 -4.51
C SER A 26 5.44 0.66 -5.71
N PHE A 27 4.98 -0.14 -6.66
CA PHE A 27 5.53 -0.30 -7.99
C PHE A 27 4.42 -0.06 -8.99
N VAL A 28 4.78 0.37 -10.19
CA VAL A 28 3.85 0.56 -11.30
C VAL A 28 4.40 -0.18 -12.50
N SER A 29 3.52 -0.83 -13.25
CA SER A 29 3.89 -1.45 -14.52
C SER A 29 4.44 -0.40 -15.50
N ALA A 30 5.28 -0.83 -16.45
CA ALA A 30 5.88 0.08 -17.43
C ALA A 30 4.82 0.83 -18.27
N ASP A 31 3.69 0.19 -18.54
CA ASP A 31 2.55 0.77 -19.25
C ASP A 31 1.61 1.62 -18.38
N LYS A 32 1.91 1.73 -17.08
CA LYS A 32 1.19 2.52 -16.07
C LYS A 32 -0.26 2.11 -15.82
N LYS A 33 -0.65 0.89 -16.22
CA LYS A 33 -2.02 0.39 -16.05
C LYS A 33 -2.23 -0.41 -14.76
N GLN A 34 -1.17 -0.97 -14.19
CA GLN A 34 -1.23 -1.77 -12.97
C GLN A 34 -0.29 -1.18 -11.92
N SER A 35 -0.78 -1.09 -10.70
CA SER A 35 0.05 -0.85 -9.53
C SER A 35 0.14 -2.11 -8.65
N PHE A 36 1.29 -2.25 -8.00
CA PHE A 36 1.55 -3.28 -6.99
C PHE A 36 1.98 -2.57 -5.72
N CYS A 37 1.28 -2.78 -4.62
CA CYS A 37 1.50 -2.06 -3.39
C CYS A 37 1.74 -3.05 -2.25
N VAL A 38 2.79 -2.80 -1.46
CA VAL A 38 3.08 -3.52 -0.23
C VAL A 38 2.54 -2.68 0.92
N TYR A 39 1.70 -3.30 1.75
CA TYR A 39 1.13 -2.72 2.95
C TYR A 39 1.44 -3.63 4.14
N ASP A 40 1.72 -3.01 5.28
CA ASP A 40 1.59 -3.66 6.58
C ASP A 40 0.21 -3.32 7.16
N ALA A 41 -0.53 -4.32 7.62
CA ALA A 41 -1.91 -4.18 8.03
C ALA A 41 -2.36 -5.33 8.95
N PRO A 42 -3.35 -5.09 9.84
CA PRO A 42 -3.88 -6.13 10.71
C PRO A 42 -4.71 -7.20 9.97
N SER A 43 -5.26 -6.87 8.80
CA SER A 43 -6.02 -7.81 7.98
C SER A 43 -6.16 -7.32 6.51
N PRO A 44 -6.43 -8.21 5.55
CA PRO A 44 -6.74 -7.80 4.18
C PRO A 44 -8.01 -6.93 4.09
N GLU A 45 -8.96 -7.08 5.02
CA GLU A 45 -10.18 -6.24 5.10
C GLU A 45 -9.84 -4.80 5.48
N ALA A 46 -8.84 -4.58 6.33
CA ALA A 46 -8.36 -3.25 6.67
C ALA A 46 -7.83 -2.54 5.41
N ILE A 47 -7.06 -3.24 4.58
CA ILE A 47 -6.54 -2.72 3.30
C ILE A 47 -7.70 -2.37 2.35
N ARG A 48 -8.72 -3.24 2.23
CA ARG A 48 -9.89 -2.94 1.38
C ARG A 48 -10.65 -1.70 1.87
N ALA A 49 -10.84 -1.58 3.18
CA ALA A 49 -11.55 -0.44 3.76
C ALA A 49 -10.81 0.89 3.53
N THR A 50 -9.48 0.91 3.66
CA THR A 50 -8.69 2.13 3.41
C THR A 50 -8.59 2.44 1.93
N ALA A 51 -8.49 1.44 1.06
CA ALA A 51 -8.53 1.64 -0.39
C ALA A 51 -9.86 2.26 -0.84
N GLN A 52 -10.99 1.77 -0.33
CA GLN A 52 -12.30 2.37 -0.59
C GLN A 52 -12.34 3.83 -0.16
N LYS A 53 -11.85 4.17 1.04
CA LYS A 53 -11.76 5.56 1.53
C LYS A 53 -10.86 6.44 0.67
N ASN A 54 -9.82 5.85 0.08
CA ASN A 54 -8.87 6.56 -0.79
C ASN A 54 -9.28 6.57 -2.26
N MET A 55 -10.39 5.92 -2.63
CA MET A 55 -10.82 5.73 -4.02
C MET A 55 -9.74 5.05 -4.87
N LEU A 56 -8.99 4.12 -4.27
CA LEU A 56 -7.96 3.35 -4.95
C LEU A 56 -8.48 1.95 -5.29
N PRO A 57 -8.22 1.43 -6.51
CA PRO A 57 -8.63 0.08 -6.88
C PRO A 57 -7.80 -0.97 -6.11
N VAL A 58 -8.46 -2.07 -5.72
CA VAL A 58 -7.83 -3.25 -5.14
C VAL A 58 -8.46 -4.49 -5.75
N ASP A 59 -7.73 -5.12 -6.66
CA ASP A 59 -8.22 -6.31 -7.38
C ASP A 59 -7.91 -7.61 -6.64
N LYS A 60 -6.70 -7.73 -6.09
CA LYS A 60 -6.23 -8.93 -5.38
C LYS A 60 -5.33 -8.53 -4.20
N ILE A 61 -5.55 -9.18 -3.06
CA ILE A 61 -4.65 -9.11 -1.90
C ILE A 61 -4.08 -10.50 -1.66
N THR A 62 -2.76 -10.59 -1.54
CA THR A 62 -2.06 -11.81 -1.13
C THR A 62 -1.22 -11.48 0.08
N GLU A 63 -1.45 -12.20 1.17
CA GLU A 63 -0.63 -12.06 2.36
C GLU A 63 0.77 -12.63 2.08
N VAL A 64 1.80 -11.87 2.43
CA VAL A 64 3.20 -12.25 2.22
C VAL A 64 3.97 -12.19 3.54
N ARG A 65 5.13 -12.84 3.57
CA ARG A 65 6.10 -12.81 4.67
C ARG A 65 7.47 -12.50 4.09
N VAL A 66 8.32 -11.82 4.86
CA VAL A 66 9.70 -11.59 4.48
C VAL A 66 10.39 -12.94 4.36
N LEU A 67 10.90 -13.23 3.17
CA LEU A 67 11.86 -14.29 2.93
C LEU A 67 13.22 -13.62 2.73
N ASP A 68 14.04 -13.57 3.77
CA ASP A 68 15.43 -13.12 3.63
C ASP A 68 16.29 -14.35 3.23
N PRO A 69 16.81 -14.37 1.99
CA PRO A 69 17.56 -15.52 1.48
C PRO A 69 18.95 -15.66 2.12
N TYR A 70 19.40 -14.68 2.91
CA TYR A 70 20.72 -14.67 3.56
C TYR A 70 20.65 -15.01 5.05
N PHE A 71 19.51 -15.48 5.56
CA PHE A 71 19.35 -15.94 6.95
C PHE A 71 20.31 -17.08 7.35
N TYR A 72 20.88 -17.81 6.38
CA TYR A 72 21.93 -18.79 6.64
C TYR A 72 23.30 -18.11 6.63
N ARG A 73 23.73 -17.61 7.79
CA ARG A 73 25.14 -17.40 8.12
C ARG A 73 25.52 -18.19 9.36
#